data_AF-A0A2T1F4N3-F1
#
_entry.id   AF-A0A2T1F4N3-F1
#
_cell.length_a   1.000
_cell.length_b   1.000
_cell.length_c   1.000
_cell.angle_alpha   90.00
_cell.angle_beta   90.00
_cell.angle_gamma   90.00
#
_symmetry.space_group_name_H-M   'P 1'
#
loop_
_entity.id
_entity.type
_entity.pdbx_description
1 polymer ?
#
loop_
_entity_poly.entity_id
_entity_poly.type
_entity_poly.pdbx_seq_one_letter_code
_entity_poly.pdbx_strand_id
1 'polypeptide(L)'
;MCGTWQSLDGDLPDTKAKLYQRFVTTFYQWKKPHLNWSQQQDLNAALGKLALAGMLNETERFQLRASVGYRVMGASQFELACRLGWLNLVARDGETLEGIYAFYHPTFQEYFAALAVEDWHFFLNHIPKNPQHPDARYRIFEQQWKEVILLWLGREEVGKEEKEGFIQALVEFDDGCGYLYKLRAFFLAAAGIAEFKTCSLADEIVSAIIKLGFGYFDEQEQDKWTITNPIVKRVRETLKETDRVRAISHLIELIRISQDEDIRGQAAYCLGQIDKTNPVAIDTLVELIRNSGSEYTRWRAAYSLGTIDRYNSVAILALVELSCVDIRNYQR
;
A
#
# COMPACT_ATOMS: atom_id res chain seq x y z
N MET A 1 1.16 14.55 15.99
CA MET A 1 0.25 14.45 14.82
C MET A 1 -0.45 15.77 14.54
N CYS A 2 -1.31 16.32 15.41
CA CYS A 2 -1.94 17.64 15.16
C CYS A 2 -0.94 18.82 15.10
N GLY A 3 0.11 18.83 15.93
CA GLY A 3 1.17 19.86 15.85
C GLY A 3 2.04 19.76 14.59
N THR A 4 2.14 18.57 14.00
CA THR A 4 2.85 18.35 12.73
C THR A 4 2.07 18.99 11.56
N TRP A 5 0.74 19.04 11.64
CA TRP A 5 -0.11 19.67 10.63
C TRP A 5 0.13 21.19 10.48
N GLN A 6 0.44 21.87 11.58
CA GLN A 6 0.74 23.31 11.56
C GLN A 6 2.13 23.63 10.99
N SER A 7 3.07 22.69 11.05
CA SER A 7 4.41 22.82 10.46
C SER A 7 4.51 22.31 9.02
N LEU A 8 3.40 21.81 8.44
CA LEU A 8 3.40 21.11 7.14
C LEU A 8 3.12 22.04 5.94
N ASP A 9 2.87 23.35 6.13
CA ASP A 9 2.41 24.28 5.07
C ASP A 9 1.31 23.70 4.15
N GLY A 10 0.56 22.71 4.65
CA GLY A 10 -0.50 22.00 3.94
C GLY A 10 -0.07 20.89 2.97
N ASP A 11 1.22 20.64 2.72
CA ASP A 11 1.65 19.65 1.71
C ASP A 11 2.09 18.31 2.33
N LEU A 12 1.35 17.26 1.98
CA LEU A 12 1.58 15.89 2.43
C LEU A 12 2.71 15.26 1.61
N PRO A 13 3.70 14.61 2.25
CA PRO A 13 4.73 13.88 1.52
C PRO A 13 4.14 12.83 0.57
N ASP A 14 4.84 12.63 -0.55
CA ASP A 14 4.49 11.68 -1.61
C ASP A 14 4.74 10.21 -1.25
N THR A 15 5.48 9.93 -0.17
CA THR A 15 5.72 8.59 0.37
C THR A 15 5.49 8.53 1.88
N LYS A 16 5.11 7.36 2.38
CA LYS A 16 4.98 7.12 3.82
C LYS A 16 6.30 7.29 4.54
N ALA A 17 7.41 6.86 3.95
CA ALA A 17 8.73 6.96 4.58
C ALA A 17 9.11 8.41 4.90
N LYS A 18 8.84 9.35 3.96
CA LYS A 18 9.05 10.79 4.18
C LYS A 18 8.12 11.33 5.26
N LEU A 19 6.87 10.87 5.30
CA LEU A 19 5.92 11.23 6.36
C LEU A 19 6.45 10.82 7.74
N TYR A 20 6.90 9.58 7.90
CA TYR A 20 7.44 9.10 9.16
C TYR A 20 8.78 9.75 9.52
N GLN A 21 9.65 10.05 8.54
CA GLN A 21 10.87 10.83 8.75
C GLN A 21 10.55 12.23 9.30
N ARG A 22 9.53 12.90 8.76
CA ARG A 22 9.04 14.19 9.28
C ARG A 22 8.50 14.04 10.70
N PHE A 23 7.76 12.97 11.01
CA PHE A 23 7.30 12.71 12.38
C PHE A 23 8.45 12.51 13.36
N VAL A 24 9.47 11.73 13.00
CA VAL A 24 10.67 11.52 13.82
C VAL A 24 11.41 12.85 14.05
N THR A 25 11.58 13.65 13.00
CA THR A 25 12.23 14.96 13.09
C THR A 25 11.46 15.89 14.04
N THR A 26 10.14 15.99 13.86
CA THR A 26 9.26 16.81 14.71
C THR A 26 9.25 16.30 16.16
N PHE A 27 9.33 14.98 16.35
CA PHE A 27 9.38 14.37 17.67
C PHE A 27 10.59 14.83 18.47
N TYR A 28 11.78 14.84 17.85
CA TYR A 28 13.00 15.32 18.52
C TYR A 28 12.94 16.81 18.86
N GLN A 29 12.41 17.63 17.95
CA GLN A 29 12.19 19.06 18.19
C GLN A 29 11.30 19.30 19.42
N TRP A 30 10.24 18.50 19.59
CA TRP A 30 9.30 18.66 20.70
C TRP A 30 9.79 18.09 22.03
N LYS A 31 10.38 16.88 22.03
CA LYS A 31 10.70 16.17 23.27
C LYS A 31 11.99 16.65 23.93
N LYS A 32 13.03 16.95 23.16
CA LYS A 32 14.34 17.37 23.71
C LYS A 32 15.15 18.16 22.66
N PRO A 33 15.20 19.49 22.73
CA PRO A 33 16.03 20.31 21.84
C PRO A 33 17.56 20.17 22.09
N HIS A 34 17.99 19.25 22.97
CA HIS A 34 19.38 19.13 23.42
C HIS A 34 20.14 17.95 22.77
N LEU A 35 19.47 17.07 22.02
CA LEU A 35 20.16 16.06 21.23
C LEU A 35 20.67 16.72 19.95
N ASN A 36 21.98 16.71 19.76
CA ASN A 36 22.54 17.14 18.49
C ASN A 36 22.19 16.14 17.38
N TRP A 37 22.40 16.53 16.12
CA TRP A 37 22.05 15.71 14.97
C TRP A 37 22.70 14.31 15.01
N SER A 38 23.99 14.22 15.37
CA SER A 38 24.71 12.93 15.47
C SER A 38 24.07 11.99 16.48
N GLN A 39 23.72 12.50 17.66
CA GLN A 39 23.07 11.71 18.71
C GLN A 39 21.68 11.23 18.29
N GLN A 40 20.94 12.04 17.53
CA GLN A 40 19.65 11.62 16.96
C GLN A 40 19.85 10.48 15.95
N GLN A 41 20.87 10.55 15.09
CA GLN A 41 21.19 9.47 14.15
C GLN A 41 21.63 8.19 14.87
N ASP A 42 22.49 8.29 15.89
CA ASP A 42 22.93 7.15 16.69
C ASP A 42 21.74 6.44 17.37
N LEU A 43 20.82 7.23 17.93
CA LEU A 43 19.60 6.71 18.52
C LEU A 43 18.68 6.07 17.48
N ASN A 44 18.46 6.72 16.33
CA ASN A 44 17.65 6.17 15.24
C ASN A 44 18.21 4.85 14.71
N ALA A 45 19.54 4.75 14.57
CA ALA A 45 20.21 3.51 14.15
C ALA A 45 20.02 2.40 15.19
N ALA A 46 20.13 2.72 16.49
CA ALA A 46 19.87 1.76 17.56
C ALA A 46 18.40 1.32 17.58
N LEU A 47 17.45 2.26 17.43
CA LEU A 47 16.02 1.96 17.31
C LEU A 47 15.74 1.07 16.10
N GLY A 48 16.41 1.32 14.97
CA GLY A 48 16.31 0.50 13.77
C GLY A 48 16.76 -0.94 14.00
N LYS A 49 17.92 -1.14 14.66
CA LYS A 49 18.39 -2.48 15.02
C LYS A 49 17.42 -3.22 15.93
N LEU A 50 16.89 -2.55 16.96
CA LEU A 50 15.91 -3.16 17.86
C LEU A 50 14.59 -3.46 17.15
N ALA A 51 14.10 -2.52 16.33
CA ALA A 51 12.89 -2.70 15.56
C ALA A 51 12.99 -3.90 14.61
N LEU A 52 14.11 -4.01 13.88
CA LEU A 52 14.38 -5.14 13.00
C LEU A 52 14.48 -6.46 13.76
N ALA A 53 15.16 -6.48 14.92
CA ALA A 53 15.22 -7.65 15.79
C ALA A 53 13.83 -8.07 16.30
N GLY A 54 12.96 -7.10 16.61
CA GLY A 54 11.55 -7.35 16.95
C GLY A 54 10.77 -7.95 15.77
N MET A 55 10.92 -7.38 14.57
CA MET A 55 10.23 -7.87 13.37
C MET A 55 10.63 -9.30 12.97
N LEU A 56 11.84 -9.73 13.34
CA LEU A 56 12.32 -11.11 13.14
C LEU A 56 11.72 -12.11 14.14
N ASN A 57 11.09 -11.66 15.24
CA ASN A 57 10.42 -12.51 16.21
C ASN A 57 8.92 -12.63 15.89
N GLU A 58 8.51 -13.69 15.20
CA GLU A 58 7.15 -13.85 14.65
C GLU A 58 6.02 -13.79 15.70
N THR A 59 6.24 -14.32 16.90
CA THR A 59 5.18 -14.47 17.93
C THR A 59 4.98 -13.22 18.79
N GLU A 60 6.05 -12.44 19.01
CA GLU A 60 6.07 -11.30 19.92
C GLU A 60 6.60 -10.04 19.22
N ARG A 61 6.35 -9.90 17.91
CA ARG A 61 7.05 -8.87 17.10
C ARG A 61 6.94 -7.44 17.62
N PHE A 62 5.84 -7.07 18.29
CA PHE A 62 5.64 -5.73 18.89
C PHE A 62 5.90 -5.68 20.40
N GLN A 63 6.37 -6.78 20.99
CA GLN A 63 6.68 -6.92 22.41
C GLN A 63 8.18 -7.18 22.57
N LEU A 64 8.90 -6.17 23.06
CA LEU A 64 10.35 -6.15 23.14
C LEU A 64 10.77 -6.34 24.58
N ARG A 65 11.32 -7.51 24.90
CA ARG A 65 11.90 -7.79 26.22
C ARG A 65 13.06 -6.84 26.51
N ALA A 66 13.15 -6.38 27.77
CA ALA A 66 14.20 -5.46 28.22
C ALA A 66 15.60 -6.00 27.90
N SER A 67 15.85 -7.29 28.14
CA SER A 67 17.12 -7.95 27.83
C SER A 67 17.51 -7.82 26.36
N VAL A 68 16.55 -7.93 25.43
CA VAL A 68 16.78 -7.74 24.00
C VAL A 68 17.15 -6.29 23.72
N GLY A 69 16.43 -5.33 24.32
CA GLY A 69 16.75 -3.91 24.23
C GLY A 69 18.17 -3.58 24.67
N TYR A 70 18.56 -4.02 25.86
CA TYR A 70 19.92 -3.83 26.39
C TYR A 70 20.98 -4.49 25.53
N ARG A 71 20.73 -5.71 25.04
CA ARG A 71 21.68 -6.45 24.20
C ARG A 71 21.88 -5.81 22.83
N VAL A 72 20.82 -5.34 22.18
CA VAL A 72 20.85 -4.85 20.79
C VAL A 72 21.27 -3.37 20.71
N MET A 73 20.79 -2.54 21.64
CA MET A 73 21.03 -1.09 21.61
C MET A 73 22.12 -0.64 22.59
N GLY A 74 22.44 -1.44 23.59
CA GLY A 74 23.23 -1.02 24.75
C GLY A 74 22.42 -0.19 25.74
N ALA A 75 22.86 -0.14 27.00
CA ALA A 75 22.13 0.52 28.10
C ALA A 75 21.85 2.00 27.84
N SER A 76 22.84 2.75 27.39
CA SER A 76 22.70 4.19 27.14
C SER A 76 21.58 4.51 26.14
N GLN A 77 21.56 3.83 24.98
CA GLN A 77 20.55 4.08 23.95
C GLN A 77 19.18 3.55 24.33
N PHE A 78 19.12 2.37 24.98
CA PHE A 78 17.85 1.81 25.43
C PHE A 78 17.17 2.71 26.47
N GLU A 79 17.90 3.15 27.49
CA GLU A 79 17.38 4.06 28.50
C GLU A 79 17.00 5.43 27.92
N LEU A 80 17.77 5.93 26.95
CA LEU A 80 17.43 7.16 26.24
C LEU A 80 16.13 7.02 25.44
N ALA A 81 15.96 5.91 24.71
CA ALA A 81 14.73 5.60 23.96
C ALA A 81 13.51 5.54 24.88
N CYS A 82 13.64 4.88 26.04
CA CYS A 82 12.59 4.84 27.07
C CYS A 82 12.27 6.24 27.62
N ARG A 83 13.29 7.03 27.94
CA ARG A 83 13.15 8.38 28.50
C ARG A 83 12.48 9.35 27.53
N LEU A 84 12.72 9.19 26.24
CA LEU A 84 12.10 10.01 25.20
C LEU A 84 10.65 9.57 24.90
N GLY A 85 10.30 8.32 25.24
CA GLY A 85 9.00 7.72 24.97
C GLY A 85 8.92 7.01 23.61
N TRP A 86 10.06 6.75 22.97
CA TRP A 86 10.11 5.89 21.78
C TRP A 86 9.74 4.45 22.14
N LEU A 87 10.23 3.98 23.30
CA LEU A 87 9.92 2.68 23.88
C LEU A 87 9.16 2.90 25.19
N ASN A 88 8.05 2.19 25.35
CA ASN A 88 7.18 2.32 26.52
C ASN A 88 7.02 0.96 27.18
N LEU A 89 7.18 0.90 28.51
CA LEU A 89 6.92 -0.31 29.28
C LEU A 89 5.41 -0.61 29.21
N VAL A 90 5.03 -1.73 28.60
CA VAL A 90 3.63 -2.13 28.41
C VAL A 90 3.20 -3.27 29.32
N ALA A 91 4.14 -4.12 29.72
CA ALA A 91 3.88 -5.26 30.58
C ALA A 91 5.15 -5.66 31.35
N ARG A 92 4.98 -6.57 32.31
CA ARG A 92 6.07 -7.33 32.91
C ARG A 92 5.78 -8.81 32.77
N ASP A 93 6.80 -9.58 32.47
CA ASP A 93 6.75 -11.04 32.47
C ASP A 93 6.36 -11.53 33.87
N GLY A 94 5.39 -12.44 33.95
CA GLY A 94 4.79 -12.85 35.22
C GLY A 94 5.71 -13.64 36.14
N GLU A 95 6.73 -14.30 35.58
CA GLU A 95 7.67 -15.14 36.32
C GLU A 95 8.98 -14.41 36.61
N THR A 96 9.55 -13.78 35.58
CA THR A 96 10.87 -13.15 35.67
C THR A 96 10.81 -11.67 36.08
N LEU A 97 9.61 -11.07 36.09
CA LEU A 97 9.37 -9.63 36.27
C LEU A 97 10.09 -8.74 35.24
N GLU A 98 10.60 -9.33 34.16
CA GLU A 98 11.27 -8.65 33.08
C GLU A 98 10.31 -7.65 32.41
N GLY A 99 10.79 -6.43 32.15
CA GLY A 99 10.00 -5.43 31.45
C GLY A 99 9.78 -5.79 29.98
N ILE A 100 8.54 -5.71 29.52
CA ILE A 100 8.15 -5.84 28.12
C ILE A 100 7.81 -4.45 27.60
N TYR A 101 8.50 -4.03 26.55
CA TYR A 101 8.40 -2.71 25.96
C TYR A 101 7.76 -2.77 24.57
N ALA A 102 7.12 -1.68 24.15
CA ALA A 102 6.63 -1.53 22.78
C ALA A 102 7.02 -0.15 22.24
N PHE A 103 7.13 -0.03 20.92
CA PHE A 103 7.23 1.27 20.27
C PHE A 103 5.97 2.09 20.53
N TYR A 104 6.10 3.42 20.52
CA TYR A 104 4.97 4.35 20.66
C TYR A 104 3.78 4.02 19.73
N HIS A 105 4.07 3.56 18.51
CA HIS A 105 3.09 3.00 17.59
C HIS A 105 3.73 1.87 16.78
N PRO A 106 3.00 0.78 16.44
CA PRO A 106 3.52 -0.32 15.62
C PRO A 106 4.21 0.14 14.33
N THR A 107 3.64 1.14 13.65
CA THR A 107 4.23 1.65 12.40
C THR A 107 5.54 2.42 12.59
N PHE A 108 5.83 2.95 13.78
CA PHE A 108 7.19 3.45 14.05
C PHE A 108 8.19 2.31 14.13
N GLN A 109 7.79 1.15 14.68
CA GLN A 109 8.65 -0.03 14.63
C GLN A 109 8.88 -0.47 13.19
N GLU A 110 7.83 -0.56 12.37
CA GLU A 110 7.97 -0.92 10.95
C GLU A 110 8.87 0.08 10.19
N TYR A 111 8.73 1.38 10.47
CA TYR A 111 9.58 2.43 9.92
C TYR A 111 11.05 2.30 10.34
N PHE A 112 11.33 2.17 11.63
CA PHE A 112 12.70 2.00 12.11
C PHE A 112 13.32 0.70 11.59
N ALA A 113 12.55 -0.40 11.50
CA ALA A 113 13.00 -1.64 10.88
C ALA A 113 13.35 -1.42 9.40
N ALA A 114 12.53 -0.67 8.65
CA ALA A 114 12.80 -0.35 7.26
C ALA A 114 14.09 0.48 7.09
N LEU A 115 14.42 1.37 8.03
CA LEU A 115 15.68 2.12 8.03
C LEU A 115 16.91 1.21 8.23
N ALA A 116 16.76 0.12 8.98
CA ALA A 116 17.85 -0.81 9.29
C ALA A 116 18.10 -1.87 8.20
N VAL A 117 17.22 -1.97 7.20
CA VAL A 117 17.44 -2.84 6.03
C VAL A 117 18.25 -2.08 4.98
N GLU A 118 19.45 -2.56 4.69
CA GLU A 118 20.35 -1.94 3.71
C GLU A 118 20.05 -2.40 2.27
N ASP A 119 19.76 -3.69 2.10
CA ASP A 119 19.66 -4.37 0.81
C ASP A 119 18.31 -5.09 0.69
N TRP A 120 17.65 -4.99 -0.47
CA TRP A 120 16.37 -5.65 -0.73
C TRP A 120 16.45 -7.18 -0.74
N HIS A 121 17.63 -7.78 -0.93
CA HIS A 121 17.87 -9.20 -0.78
C HIS A 121 17.56 -9.71 0.63
N PHE A 122 17.53 -8.81 1.63
CA PHE A 122 16.96 -9.11 2.93
C PHE A 122 15.50 -9.58 2.83
N PHE A 123 14.69 -8.95 1.98
CA PHE A 123 13.29 -9.32 1.78
C PHE A 123 13.15 -10.51 0.82
N LEU A 124 13.98 -10.55 -0.23
CA LEU A 124 13.89 -11.52 -1.30
C LEU A 124 15.27 -12.01 -1.74
N ASN A 125 15.59 -13.26 -1.44
CA ASN A 125 16.71 -13.95 -2.08
C ASN A 125 16.15 -15.17 -2.80
N HIS A 126 15.79 -14.98 -4.08
CA HIS A 126 15.08 -15.96 -4.86
C HIS A 126 16.03 -16.97 -5.50
N ILE A 127 15.85 -18.26 -5.19
CA ILE A 127 16.62 -19.36 -5.79
C ILE A 127 15.64 -20.32 -6.48
N PRO A 128 15.24 -20.05 -7.74
CA PRO A 128 14.10 -20.72 -8.37
C PRO A 128 14.24 -22.25 -8.42
N LYS A 129 15.45 -22.75 -8.69
CA LYS A 129 15.73 -24.18 -8.78
C LYS A 129 15.90 -24.87 -7.42
N ASN A 130 15.95 -24.11 -6.32
CA ASN A 130 16.08 -24.64 -4.96
C ASN A 130 15.48 -23.66 -3.93
N PRO A 131 14.14 -23.52 -3.88
CA PRO A 131 13.49 -22.55 -3.00
C PRO A 131 13.63 -22.89 -1.50
N GLN A 132 14.05 -24.12 -1.18
CA GLN A 132 14.34 -24.55 0.20
C GLN A 132 15.81 -24.32 0.60
N HIS A 133 16.62 -23.72 -0.28
CA HIS A 133 18.02 -23.45 0.03
C HIS A 133 18.14 -22.61 1.31
N PRO A 134 19.11 -22.86 2.20
CA PRO A 134 19.28 -22.12 3.45
C PRO A 134 19.47 -20.61 3.29
N ASP A 135 19.92 -20.16 2.12
CA ASP A 135 20.06 -18.74 1.79
C ASP A 135 18.82 -18.14 1.14
N ALA A 136 17.86 -18.95 0.69
CA ALA A 136 16.64 -18.45 0.07
C ALA A 136 15.79 -17.67 1.09
N ARG A 137 15.27 -16.53 0.69
CA ARG A 137 14.46 -15.64 1.54
C ARG A 137 13.23 -15.18 0.77
N TYR A 138 12.07 -15.27 1.41
CA TYR A 138 10.77 -14.95 0.80
C TYR A 138 9.89 -14.13 1.74
N ARG A 139 10.48 -13.17 2.46
CA ARG A 139 9.76 -12.27 3.38
C ARG A 139 8.70 -11.44 2.66
N ILE A 140 8.82 -11.29 1.33
CA ILE A 140 7.80 -10.72 0.45
C ILE A 140 6.42 -11.41 0.55
N PHE A 141 6.35 -12.65 1.04
CA PHE A 141 5.10 -13.39 1.24
C PHE A 141 4.62 -13.43 2.71
N GLU A 142 5.44 -12.94 3.62
CA GLU A 142 5.11 -12.81 5.05
C GLU A 142 4.40 -11.46 5.29
N GLN A 143 3.14 -11.51 5.73
CA GLN A 143 2.30 -10.30 5.86
C GLN A 143 2.94 -9.20 6.72
N GLN A 144 3.75 -9.58 7.72
CA GLN A 144 4.40 -8.65 8.64
C GLN A 144 5.46 -7.76 8.00
N TRP A 145 6.05 -8.18 6.87
CA TRP A 145 7.07 -7.40 6.18
C TRP A 145 6.50 -6.45 5.14
N LYS A 146 5.21 -6.56 4.78
CA LYS A 146 4.60 -5.73 3.74
C LYS A 146 4.82 -4.24 4.01
N GLU A 147 4.48 -3.75 5.20
CA GLU A 147 4.62 -2.32 5.51
C GLU A 147 6.09 -1.90 5.60
N VAL A 148 6.99 -2.76 6.11
CA VAL A 148 8.44 -2.51 6.13
C VAL A 148 9.00 -2.39 4.72
N ILE A 149 8.56 -3.24 3.78
CA ILE A 149 8.95 -3.21 2.37
C ILE A 149 8.48 -1.93 1.70
N LEU A 150 7.21 -1.53 1.91
CA LEU A 150 6.66 -0.29 1.36
C LEU A 150 7.40 0.94 1.91
N LEU A 151 7.66 0.98 3.21
CA LEU A 151 8.45 2.03 3.84
C LEU A 151 9.89 2.04 3.29
N TRP A 152 10.50 0.87 3.06
CA TRP A 152 11.83 0.76 2.48
C TRP A 152 11.89 1.34 1.06
N LEU A 153 10.94 0.99 0.19
CA LEU A 153 10.82 1.55 -1.17
C LEU A 153 10.61 3.08 -1.16
N GLY A 154 9.92 3.60 -0.13
CA GLY A 154 9.67 5.03 0.03
C GLY A 154 10.84 5.87 0.52
N ARG A 155 11.94 5.27 1.01
CA ARG A 155 13.10 5.97 1.57
C ARG A 155 13.89 6.71 0.49
N GLU A 156 14.19 7.98 0.69
CA GLU A 156 15.00 8.76 -0.26
C GLU A 156 16.44 8.23 -0.37
N GLU A 157 16.97 7.68 0.72
CA GLU A 157 18.39 7.29 0.79
C GLU A 157 18.71 5.97 0.10
N VAL A 158 17.68 5.19 -0.24
CA VAL A 158 17.84 3.98 -1.05
C VAL A 158 17.94 4.42 -2.51
N GLY A 159 19.04 4.05 -3.16
CA GLY A 159 19.32 4.42 -4.55
C GLY A 159 18.23 3.97 -5.52
N LYS A 160 18.04 4.73 -6.61
CA LYS A 160 17.04 4.41 -7.63
C LYS A 160 17.25 3.00 -8.21
N GLU A 161 18.50 2.64 -8.52
CA GLU A 161 18.87 1.34 -9.10
C GLU A 161 18.47 0.17 -8.19
N GLU A 162 18.67 0.30 -6.88
CA GLU A 162 18.27 -0.72 -5.89
C GLU A 162 16.75 -0.93 -5.87
N LYS A 163 15.98 0.15 -5.93
CA LYS A 163 14.51 0.07 -5.97
C LYS A 163 14.00 -0.52 -7.27
N GLU A 164 14.58 -0.12 -8.41
CA GLU A 164 14.24 -0.69 -9.72
C GLU A 164 14.57 -2.18 -9.74
N GLY A 165 15.75 -2.58 -9.27
CA GLY A 165 16.16 -3.98 -9.16
C GLY A 165 15.20 -4.80 -8.32
N PHE A 166 14.75 -4.28 -7.17
CA PHE A 166 13.78 -4.97 -6.34
C PHE A 166 12.40 -5.09 -6.99
N ILE A 167 11.88 -4.02 -7.58
CA ILE A 167 10.59 -4.05 -8.28
C ILE A 167 10.65 -5.01 -9.48
N GLN A 168 11.75 -4.99 -10.24
CA GLN A 168 11.96 -5.92 -11.35
C GLN A 168 11.97 -7.37 -10.87
N ALA A 169 12.69 -7.68 -9.78
CA ALA A 169 12.71 -9.02 -9.19
C ALA A 169 11.31 -9.50 -8.74
N LEU A 170 10.44 -8.59 -8.29
CA LEU A 170 9.05 -8.91 -7.94
C LEU A 170 8.17 -9.15 -9.18
N VAL A 171 8.36 -8.35 -10.24
CA VAL A 171 7.60 -8.46 -11.50
C VAL A 171 7.98 -9.73 -12.27
N GLU A 172 9.27 -10.02 -12.33
CA GLU A 172 9.84 -11.17 -13.05
C GLU A 172 9.86 -12.46 -12.22
N PHE A 173 9.33 -12.43 -10.99
CA PHE A 173 9.34 -13.56 -10.07
C PHE A 173 8.83 -14.84 -10.73
N ASP A 174 9.71 -15.82 -10.89
CA ASP A 174 9.38 -17.14 -11.42
C ASP A 174 9.06 -18.07 -10.26
N ASP A 175 7.81 -18.50 -10.16
CA ASP A 175 7.39 -19.38 -9.08
C ASP A 175 7.54 -20.86 -9.40
N GLY A 176 7.75 -21.24 -10.67
CA GLY A 176 7.72 -22.64 -11.10
C GLY A 176 6.42 -23.38 -10.74
N CYS A 177 5.36 -22.65 -10.35
CA CYS A 177 4.17 -23.15 -9.66
C CYS A 177 2.87 -22.61 -10.26
N GLY A 178 2.84 -22.36 -11.57
CA GLY A 178 1.61 -22.00 -12.27
C GLY A 178 1.04 -20.64 -11.88
N TYR A 179 1.90 -19.64 -11.66
CA TYR A 179 1.59 -18.22 -11.51
C TYR A 179 1.03 -17.74 -10.15
N LEU A 180 0.79 -18.64 -9.19
CA LEU A 180 0.19 -18.25 -7.91
C LEU A 180 1.08 -17.28 -7.11
N TYR A 181 2.36 -17.58 -6.94
CA TYR A 181 3.28 -16.74 -6.17
C TYR A 181 3.81 -15.59 -7.01
N LYS A 182 3.90 -15.77 -8.34
CA LYS A 182 4.18 -14.68 -9.27
C LYS A 182 3.14 -13.57 -9.14
N LEU A 183 1.85 -13.90 -9.09
CA LEU A 183 0.80 -12.90 -8.87
C LEU A 183 0.91 -12.19 -7.51
N ARG A 184 1.29 -12.91 -6.44
CA ARG A 184 1.48 -12.30 -5.12
C ARG A 184 2.66 -11.33 -5.11
N ALA A 185 3.79 -11.69 -5.73
CA ALA A 185 4.95 -10.81 -5.89
C ALA A 185 4.59 -9.59 -6.74
N PHE A 186 3.86 -9.80 -7.84
CA PHE A 186 3.37 -8.73 -8.70
C PHE A 186 2.45 -7.74 -7.98
N PHE A 187 1.55 -8.21 -7.11
CA PHE A 187 0.73 -7.31 -6.28
C PHE A 187 1.55 -6.51 -5.28
N LEU A 188 2.66 -7.06 -4.77
CA LEU A 188 3.57 -6.30 -3.93
C LEU A 188 4.32 -5.24 -4.73
N ALA A 189 4.77 -5.55 -5.95
CA ALA A 189 5.36 -4.57 -6.86
C ALA A 189 4.37 -3.41 -7.15
N ALA A 190 3.11 -3.76 -7.43
CA ALA A 190 2.04 -2.80 -7.65
C ALA A 190 1.80 -1.88 -6.45
N ALA A 191 1.83 -2.39 -5.23
CA ALA A 191 1.77 -1.55 -4.04
C ALA A 191 3.07 -0.72 -3.87
N GLY A 192 4.21 -1.31 -4.20
CA GLY A 192 5.53 -0.68 -4.10
C GLY A 192 5.69 0.58 -4.95
N ILE A 193 5.15 0.61 -6.18
CA ILE A 193 5.22 1.80 -7.03
C ILE A 193 4.44 3.00 -6.46
N ALA A 194 3.50 2.77 -5.53
CA ALA A 194 2.88 3.86 -4.79
C ALA A 194 3.88 4.60 -3.89
N GLU A 195 4.94 3.93 -3.43
CA GLU A 195 6.02 4.50 -2.61
C GLU A 195 7.25 4.87 -3.45
N PHE A 196 7.32 4.42 -4.71
CA PHE A 196 8.41 4.70 -5.65
C PHE A 196 7.89 5.34 -6.95
N LYS A 197 7.50 6.61 -6.87
CA LYS A 197 6.79 7.36 -7.93
C LYS A 197 7.50 7.43 -9.28
N THR A 198 8.84 7.34 -9.27
CA THR A 198 9.70 7.44 -10.45
C THR A 198 10.14 6.08 -11.00
N CYS A 199 9.51 4.99 -10.55
CA CYS A 199 9.74 3.64 -11.06
C CYS A 199 9.48 3.57 -12.57
N SER A 200 10.45 3.01 -13.29
CA SER A 200 10.39 2.82 -14.75
C SER A 200 9.28 1.88 -15.20
N LEU A 201 8.95 0.87 -14.39
CA LEU A 201 7.94 -0.14 -14.67
C LEU A 201 6.52 0.28 -14.25
N ALA A 202 6.33 1.49 -13.70
CA ALA A 202 5.06 1.88 -13.07
C ALA A 202 3.86 1.81 -14.03
N ASP A 203 3.98 2.36 -15.25
CA ASP A 203 2.89 2.35 -16.22
C ASP A 203 2.62 0.93 -16.75
N GLU A 204 3.67 0.12 -16.96
CA GLU A 204 3.55 -1.28 -17.37
C GLU A 204 2.85 -2.12 -16.31
N ILE A 205 3.22 -1.96 -15.04
CA ILE A 205 2.60 -2.65 -13.90
C ILE A 205 1.12 -2.27 -13.80
N VAL A 206 0.77 -0.98 -13.83
CA VAL A 206 -0.62 -0.54 -13.74
C VAL A 206 -1.44 -1.03 -14.93
N SER A 207 -0.90 -0.92 -16.15
CA SER A 207 -1.52 -1.44 -17.37
C SER A 207 -1.80 -2.94 -17.27
N ALA A 208 -0.85 -3.72 -16.76
CA ALA A 208 -1.03 -5.15 -16.55
C ALA A 208 -2.10 -5.47 -15.49
N ILE A 209 -2.19 -4.72 -14.39
CA ILE A 209 -3.28 -4.87 -13.41
C ILE A 209 -4.64 -4.60 -14.05
N ILE A 210 -4.74 -3.56 -14.89
CA ILE A 210 -5.98 -3.23 -15.61
C ILE A 210 -6.34 -4.35 -16.58
N LYS A 211 -5.38 -4.84 -17.38
CA LYS A 211 -5.62 -5.97 -18.31
C LYS A 211 -6.09 -7.22 -17.58
N LEU A 212 -5.43 -7.60 -16.48
CA LEU A 212 -5.79 -8.76 -15.66
C LEU A 212 -7.15 -8.57 -14.95
N GLY A 213 -7.44 -7.36 -14.49
CA GLY A 213 -8.66 -7.04 -13.75
C GLY A 213 -9.90 -6.90 -14.64
N PHE A 214 -9.73 -6.62 -15.92
CA PHE A 214 -10.81 -6.32 -16.85
C PHE A 214 -10.83 -7.20 -18.12
N GLY A 215 -9.97 -8.23 -18.19
CA GLY A 215 -10.11 -9.35 -19.12
C GLY A 215 -9.41 -9.20 -20.48
N TYR A 216 -8.33 -8.43 -20.59
CA TYR A 216 -7.55 -8.33 -21.84
C TYR A 216 -6.44 -9.37 -21.90
N PHE A 217 -6.80 -10.64 -21.99
CA PHE A 217 -5.89 -11.71 -22.39
C PHE A 217 -6.33 -12.19 -23.79
N ASP A 218 -5.86 -11.49 -24.82
CA ASP A 218 -6.10 -11.76 -26.25
C ASP A 218 -7.56 -11.57 -26.75
N GLU A 219 -7.76 -10.83 -27.84
CA GLU A 219 -9.07 -10.72 -28.53
C GLU A 219 -9.53 -12.06 -29.11
N GLN A 220 -8.61 -13.04 -29.20
CA GLN A 220 -8.84 -14.36 -29.76
C GLN A 220 -9.39 -15.38 -28.74
N GLU A 221 -9.13 -15.21 -27.45
CA GLU A 221 -9.62 -16.13 -26.41
C GLU A 221 -10.73 -15.47 -25.61
N GLN A 222 -11.98 -15.74 -26.02
CA GLN A 222 -13.23 -15.27 -25.41
C GLN A 222 -13.50 -15.84 -24.01
N ASP A 223 -12.49 -16.08 -23.17
CA ASP A 223 -12.72 -16.42 -21.77
C ASP A 223 -12.97 -15.14 -20.97
N LYS A 224 -14.23 -14.73 -20.93
CA LYS A 224 -14.70 -13.60 -20.11
C LYS A 224 -14.68 -14.03 -18.64
N TRP A 225 -13.59 -13.72 -17.93
CA TRP A 225 -13.51 -13.94 -16.48
C TRP A 225 -14.58 -13.08 -15.78
N THR A 226 -15.60 -13.73 -15.23
CA THR A 226 -16.69 -13.06 -14.50
C THR A 226 -16.17 -12.45 -13.18
N ILE A 227 -16.83 -11.39 -12.71
CA ILE A 227 -16.54 -10.66 -11.44
C ILE A 227 -16.46 -11.62 -10.23
N THR A 228 -17.16 -12.75 -10.31
CA THR A 228 -17.17 -13.81 -9.31
C THR A 228 -15.83 -14.52 -9.17
N ASN A 229 -14.89 -14.33 -10.10
CA ASN A 229 -13.56 -14.88 -9.96
C ASN A 229 -12.80 -14.15 -8.82
N PRO A 230 -12.42 -14.86 -7.74
CA PRO A 230 -11.73 -14.26 -6.61
C PRO A 230 -10.41 -13.58 -7.01
N ILE A 231 -9.75 -14.06 -8.05
CA ILE A 231 -8.49 -13.51 -8.57
C ILE A 231 -8.76 -12.13 -9.19
N VAL A 232 -9.77 -12.00 -10.05
CA VAL A 232 -10.13 -10.71 -10.68
C VAL A 232 -10.52 -9.69 -9.63
N LYS A 233 -11.31 -10.08 -8.63
CA LYS A 233 -11.64 -9.20 -7.49
C LYS A 233 -10.37 -8.74 -6.78
N ARG A 234 -9.43 -9.65 -6.50
CA ARG A 234 -8.17 -9.32 -5.85
C ARG A 234 -7.30 -8.38 -6.69
N VAL A 235 -7.20 -8.60 -8.01
CA VAL A 235 -6.48 -7.73 -8.93
C VAL A 235 -7.04 -6.30 -8.88
N ARG A 236 -8.36 -6.14 -8.90
CA ARG A 236 -9.02 -4.83 -8.81
C ARG A 236 -8.82 -4.16 -7.45
N GLU A 237 -8.74 -4.93 -6.36
CA GLU A 237 -8.40 -4.39 -5.03
C GLU A 237 -7.00 -3.79 -5.00
N THR A 238 -6.03 -4.39 -5.71
CA THR A 238 -4.65 -3.89 -5.82
C THR A 238 -4.58 -2.48 -6.42
N LEU A 239 -5.54 -2.07 -7.26
CA LEU A 239 -5.61 -0.69 -7.79
C LEU A 239 -5.78 0.38 -6.70
N LYS A 240 -6.27 0.01 -5.52
CA LYS A 240 -6.40 0.93 -4.37
C LYS A 240 -5.07 1.16 -3.65
N GLU A 241 -4.15 0.20 -3.79
CA GLU A 241 -2.85 0.22 -3.11
C GLU A 241 -1.71 0.69 -4.03
N THR A 242 -1.96 0.82 -5.35
CA THR A 242 -0.96 1.20 -6.35
C THR A 242 -0.83 2.70 -6.55
N ASP A 243 -0.03 3.13 -7.54
CA ASP A 243 0.03 4.53 -7.94
C ASP A 243 -1.34 5.02 -8.39
N ARG A 244 -1.97 5.79 -7.50
CA ARG A 244 -3.30 6.34 -7.64
C ARG A 244 -3.50 7.16 -8.90
N VAL A 245 -2.51 8.00 -9.27
CA VAL A 245 -2.62 8.91 -10.41
C VAL A 245 -2.66 8.08 -11.69
N ARG A 246 -1.76 7.11 -11.82
CA ARG A 246 -1.70 6.20 -12.97
C ARG A 246 -2.93 5.30 -13.05
N ALA A 247 -3.37 4.74 -11.93
CA ALA A 247 -4.56 3.89 -11.88
C ALA A 247 -5.82 4.64 -12.33
N ILE A 248 -6.01 5.88 -11.88
CA ILE A 248 -7.13 6.73 -12.31
C ILE A 248 -7.05 6.99 -13.83
N SER A 249 -5.89 7.39 -14.34
CA SER A 249 -5.69 7.66 -15.76
C SER A 249 -6.04 6.46 -16.64
N HIS A 250 -5.55 5.26 -16.30
CA HIS A 250 -5.84 4.05 -17.07
C HIS A 250 -7.31 3.59 -16.94
N LEU A 251 -7.95 3.78 -15.79
CA LEU A 251 -9.38 3.47 -15.65
C LEU A 251 -10.25 4.40 -16.50
N ILE A 252 -9.91 5.70 -16.55
CA ILE A 252 -10.62 6.67 -17.40
C ILE A 252 -10.44 6.30 -18.88
N GLU A 253 -9.21 5.99 -19.28
CA GLU A 253 -8.92 5.52 -20.63
C GLU A 253 -9.76 4.28 -20.96
N LEU A 254 -9.78 3.28 -20.09
CA LEU A 254 -10.57 2.05 -20.26
C LEU A 254 -12.06 2.33 -20.44
N ILE A 255 -12.64 3.23 -19.64
CA ILE A 255 -14.06 3.62 -19.75
C ILE A 255 -14.39 4.26 -21.11
N ARG A 256 -13.43 5.01 -21.67
CA ARG A 256 -13.59 5.74 -22.93
C ARG A 256 -13.41 4.85 -24.16
N ILE A 257 -12.44 3.95 -24.14
CA ILE A 257 -12.09 3.14 -25.33
C ILE A 257 -12.88 1.84 -25.43
N SER A 258 -13.29 1.26 -24.29
CA SER A 258 -13.98 -0.03 -24.28
C SER A 258 -15.37 0.08 -24.89
N GLN A 259 -15.72 -0.90 -25.73
CA GLN A 259 -17.06 -1.06 -26.29
C GLN A 259 -17.93 -2.00 -25.45
N ASP A 260 -17.34 -2.72 -24.49
CA ASP A 260 -18.08 -3.61 -23.59
C ASP A 260 -18.64 -2.81 -22.41
N GLU A 261 -19.97 -2.65 -22.40
CA GLU A 261 -20.69 -1.91 -21.36
C GLU A 261 -20.46 -2.46 -19.95
N ASP A 262 -20.29 -3.78 -19.78
CA ASP A 262 -19.95 -4.35 -18.48
C ASP A 262 -18.56 -3.89 -18.04
N ILE A 263 -17.55 -3.96 -18.91
CA ILE A 263 -16.20 -3.48 -18.62
C ILE A 263 -16.21 -2.00 -18.23
N ARG A 264 -16.91 -1.15 -18.99
CA ARG A 264 -17.06 0.28 -18.69
C ARG A 264 -17.70 0.48 -17.31
N GLY A 265 -18.76 -0.25 -17.01
CA GLY A 265 -19.43 -0.22 -15.71
C GLY A 265 -18.55 -0.70 -14.55
N GLN A 266 -17.74 -1.75 -14.76
CA GLN A 266 -16.77 -2.22 -13.76
C GLN A 266 -15.67 -1.18 -13.50
N ALA A 267 -15.14 -0.58 -14.56
CA ALA A 267 -14.06 0.40 -14.48
C ALA A 267 -14.55 1.66 -13.77
N ALA A 268 -15.76 2.13 -14.09
CA ALA A 268 -16.44 3.22 -13.38
C ALA A 268 -16.64 2.92 -11.90
N TYR A 269 -17.04 1.68 -11.58
CA TYR A 269 -17.14 1.24 -10.18
C TYR A 269 -15.81 1.31 -9.45
N CYS A 270 -14.72 0.82 -10.06
CA CYS A 270 -13.39 0.87 -9.44
C CYS A 270 -12.89 2.30 -9.27
N LEU A 271 -13.14 3.16 -10.27
CA LEU A 271 -12.77 4.57 -10.26
C LEU A 271 -13.37 5.31 -9.06
N GLY A 272 -14.66 5.07 -8.75
CA GLY A 272 -15.31 5.66 -7.57
C GLY A 272 -14.75 5.20 -6.21
N GLN A 273 -14.01 4.09 -6.18
CA GLN A 273 -13.42 3.55 -4.96
C GLN A 273 -11.99 4.05 -4.71
N ILE A 274 -11.28 4.54 -5.74
CA ILE A 274 -9.87 4.92 -5.65
C ILE A 274 -9.71 6.39 -5.26
N ASP A 275 -10.50 7.30 -5.85
CA ASP A 275 -10.46 8.70 -5.48
C ASP A 275 -11.79 9.43 -5.54
N LYS A 276 -12.21 9.90 -4.35
CA LYS A 276 -13.44 10.66 -4.15
C LYS A 276 -13.27 12.16 -4.39
N THR A 277 -12.08 12.61 -4.72
CA THR A 277 -11.80 14.05 -4.88
C THR A 277 -11.28 14.40 -6.27
N ASN A 278 -11.07 13.42 -7.15
CA ASN A 278 -10.53 13.65 -8.48
C ASN A 278 -11.62 14.21 -9.43
N PRO A 279 -11.52 15.46 -9.91
CA PRO A 279 -12.54 16.06 -10.77
C PRO A 279 -12.70 15.34 -12.11
N VAL A 280 -11.60 14.87 -12.70
CA VAL A 280 -11.63 14.15 -13.99
C VAL A 280 -12.37 12.82 -13.84
N ALA A 281 -12.20 12.15 -12.70
CA ALA A 281 -12.96 10.94 -12.39
C ALA A 281 -14.46 11.22 -12.27
N ILE A 282 -14.83 12.31 -11.58
CA ILE A 282 -16.23 12.75 -11.45
C ILE A 282 -16.83 13.06 -12.82
N ASP A 283 -16.13 13.84 -13.65
CA ASP A 283 -16.60 14.19 -15.00
C ASP A 283 -16.78 12.95 -15.89
N THR A 284 -15.85 12.00 -15.81
CA THR A 284 -15.93 10.73 -16.55
C THR A 284 -17.16 9.91 -16.12
N LEU A 285 -17.46 9.87 -14.81
CA LEU A 285 -18.67 9.19 -14.31
C LEU A 285 -19.94 9.89 -14.77
N VAL A 286 -19.98 11.22 -14.74
CA VAL A 286 -21.11 12.03 -15.24
C VAL A 286 -21.34 11.79 -16.74
N GLU A 287 -20.27 11.76 -17.54
CA GLU A 287 -20.35 11.45 -18.97
C GLU A 287 -20.93 10.05 -19.20
N LEU A 288 -20.44 9.05 -18.45
CA LEU A 288 -20.91 7.68 -18.57
C LEU A 288 -22.39 7.52 -18.18
N ILE A 289 -22.85 8.23 -17.16
CA ILE A 289 -24.27 8.28 -16.75
C ILE A 289 -25.17 8.82 -17.88
N ARG A 290 -24.70 9.80 -18.64
CA ARG A 290 -25.49 10.47 -19.68
C ARG A 290 -25.49 9.72 -21.01
N ASN A 291 -24.35 9.12 -21.36
CA ASN A 291 -24.09 8.66 -22.73
C ASN A 291 -24.05 7.13 -22.89
N SER A 292 -24.01 6.35 -21.80
CA SER A 292 -24.06 4.89 -21.93
C SER A 292 -25.45 4.41 -22.38
N GLY A 293 -25.46 3.49 -23.33
CA GLY A 293 -26.69 2.80 -23.78
C GLY A 293 -27.16 1.70 -22.83
N SER A 294 -26.36 1.34 -21.83
CA SER A 294 -26.66 0.30 -20.85
C SER A 294 -27.17 0.91 -19.55
N GLU A 295 -28.42 0.60 -19.19
CA GLU A 295 -29.00 1.01 -17.90
C GLU A 295 -28.16 0.54 -16.71
N TYR A 296 -27.60 -0.66 -16.81
CA TYR A 296 -26.72 -1.20 -15.78
C TYR A 296 -25.42 -0.40 -15.61
N THR A 297 -24.81 0.00 -16.72
CA THR A 297 -23.61 0.85 -16.72
C THR A 297 -23.91 2.22 -16.15
N ARG A 298 -25.03 2.84 -16.58
CA ARG A 298 -25.51 4.11 -16.03
C ARG A 298 -25.74 4.02 -14.52
N TRP A 299 -26.36 2.92 -14.06
CA TRP A 299 -26.60 2.67 -12.63
C TRP A 299 -25.29 2.56 -11.86
N ARG A 300 -24.30 1.79 -12.34
CA ARG A 300 -22.99 1.66 -11.69
C ARG A 300 -22.24 2.98 -11.61
N ALA A 301 -22.27 3.77 -12.68
CA ALA A 301 -21.64 5.08 -12.72
C ALA A 301 -22.31 6.03 -11.71
N ALA A 302 -23.64 6.05 -11.65
CA ALA A 302 -24.41 6.85 -10.70
C ALA A 302 -24.18 6.41 -9.25
N TYR A 303 -24.16 5.11 -8.98
CA TYR A 303 -23.82 4.56 -7.66
C TYR A 303 -22.43 5.02 -7.22
N SER A 304 -21.43 4.88 -8.10
CA SER A 304 -20.05 5.26 -7.82
C SER A 304 -19.93 6.75 -7.54
N LEU A 305 -20.58 7.58 -8.35
CA LEU A 305 -20.64 9.02 -8.14
C LEU A 305 -21.32 9.38 -6.81
N GLY A 306 -22.37 8.67 -6.41
CA GLY A 306 -23.00 8.80 -5.10
C GLY A 306 -22.09 8.40 -3.93
N THR A 307 -21.18 7.45 -4.10
CA THR A 307 -20.17 7.10 -3.07
C THR A 307 -19.05 8.13 -2.93
N ILE A 308 -18.82 8.90 -3.99
CA ILE A 308 -17.87 10.02 -4.05
C ILE A 308 -18.50 11.26 -3.42
N ASP A 309 -19.64 11.68 -3.95
CA ASP A 309 -20.44 12.82 -3.51
C ASP A 309 -21.89 12.37 -3.31
N ARG A 310 -22.23 12.15 -2.03
CA ARG A 310 -23.54 11.66 -1.60
C ARG A 310 -24.72 12.57 -1.96
N TYR A 311 -24.46 13.83 -2.32
CA TYR A 311 -25.48 14.80 -2.69
C TYR A 311 -25.39 15.22 -4.16
N ASN A 312 -24.64 14.49 -4.97
CA ASN A 312 -24.49 14.79 -6.38
C ASN A 312 -25.85 14.66 -7.11
N SER A 313 -26.35 15.78 -7.63
CA SER A 313 -27.67 15.84 -8.27
C SER A 313 -27.76 14.97 -9.52
N VAL A 314 -26.68 14.85 -10.29
CA VAL A 314 -26.63 13.98 -11.49
C VAL A 314 -26.76 12.52 -11.10
N ALA A 315 -26.05 12.07 -10.06
CA ALA A 315 -26.15 10.71 -9.54
C ALA A 315 -27.57 10.43 -9.01
N ILE A 316 -28.12 11.33 -8.21
CA ILE A 316 -29.46 11.16 -7.62
C ILE A 316 -30.53 11.07 -8.72
N LEU A 317 -30.51 11.99 -9.69
CA LEU A 317 -31.48 11.99 -10.80
C LEU A 317 -31.39 10.70 -11.62
N ALA A 318 -30.17 10.27 -11.97
CA ALA A 318 -29.97 9.03 -12.72
C ALA A 318 -30.47 7.80 -11.95
N LEU A 319 -30.20 7.71 -10.64
CA LEU A 319 -30.69 6.59 -9.81
C LEU A 319 -32.22 6.60 -9.70
N VAL A 320 -32.85 7.78 -9.58
CA VAL A 320 -34.31 7.91 -9.56
C VAL A 320 -34.91 7.47 -10.89
N GLU A 321 -34.40 7.97 -12.02
CA GLU A 321 -34.86 7.58 -13.36
C GLU A 321 -34.81 6.07 -13.56
N LEU A 322 -33.65 5.46 -13.27
CA LEU A 322 -33.43 4.02 -13.45
C LEU A 322 -34.31 3.18 -12.51
N SER A 323 -34.56 3.64 -11.27
CA SER A 323 -35.47 2.96 -10.34
C SER A 323 -36.95 3.03 -10.75
N CYS A 324 -37.35 4.06 -11.50
CA CYS A 324 -38.73 4.22 -11.96
C CYS A 324 -39.06 3.42 -13.22
N VAL A 325 -38.06 3.00 -14.01
CA VAL A 325 -38.26 2.14 -15.18
C VAL A 325 -38.66 0.72 -14.76
N ASP A 326 -38.05 0.19 -13.70
CA ASP A 326 -38.33 -1.15 -13.17
C ASP A 326 -39.78 -1.33 -12.69
N ILE A 327 -40.38 -0.27 -12.10
CA ILE A 327 -41.78 -0.32 -11.63
C ILE A 327 -42.78 -0.43 -12.80
N ARG A 328 -42.46 0.15 -13.97
CA ARG A 328 -43.35 0.09 -15.14
C ARG A 328 -43.30 -1.26 -15.86
N ASN A 329 -42.18 -1.96 -15.77
CA ASN A 329 -42.01 -3.29 -16.37
C ASN A 329 -42.65 -4.41 -15.53
N TYR A 330 -42.88 -4.20 -14.23
CA TYR A 330 -43.61 -5.13 -13.35
C TYR A 330 -45.15 -5.04 -13.44
N GLN A 331 -45.69 -4.05 -14.18
CA GLN A 331 -47.13 -3.83 -14.34
C GLN A 331 -47.68 -4.22 -15.73
N ARG A 332 -46.90 -4.92 -16.54
CA ARG A 332 -47.33 -5.60 -17.78
C ARG A 332 -47.15 -7.09 -17.62
#